data_AF-A0A423W5Y1-F1
#
_entry.id   AF-A0A423W5Y1-F1
#
_cell.length_a   1.000
_cell.length_b   1.000
_cell.length_c   1.000
_cell.angle_alpha   90.00
_cell.angle_beta   90.00
_cell.angle_gamma   90.00
#
_symmetry.space_group_name_H-M   'P 1'
#
loop_
_entity.id
_entity.type
_entity.pdbx_description
1 polymer ?
#
loop_
_entity_poly.entity_id
_entity_poly.type
_entity_poly.pdbx_seq_one_letter_code
_entity_poly.pdbx_strand_id
1 'polypeptide(L)'
;MAPLLAYNPKIYDNLPNLREAYDTFKAQSAQRVLDNEILTLFERYPEARYKFGLQLLHRQFHMGPNEILVEVERTATPWNTKQLSGVDKATAMQGRVVPRCFVLKPGITRTDTIKAEPYKFRYMLNGDEPIASPNDESNQPFIRDLYAILQKQGLTDVLGLVALTSELKPRKGNVEEPEWMWEKTFGRASILFPISKKSRNSIGAIFVFNPADPATGMSAHCASPCLCTIPGMEGLE
;
A
#
# COMPACT_ATOMS: atom_id res chain seq x y z
N MET A 1 3.67 -27.68 -4.58
CA MET A 1 2.45 -26.97 -5.05
C MET A 1 2.64 -25.50 -4.75
N ALA A 2 2.63 -24.63 -5.78
CA ALA A 2 2.66 -23.18 -5.54
C ALA A 2 1.35 -22.77 -4.86
N PRO A 3 1.38 -21.98 -3.77
CA PRO A 3 0.16 -21.55 -3.10
C PRO A 3 -0.71 -20.76 -4.07
N LEU A 4 -2.00 -21.11 -4.11
CA LEU A 4 -3.00 -20.31 -4.81
C LEU A 4 -2.95 -18.89 -4.22
N LEU A 5 -2.78 -17.87 -5.06
CA LEU A 5 -2.86 -16.48 -4.60
C LEU A 5 -4.26 -16.27 -4.00
N ALA A 6 -4.32 -16.11 -2.68
CA ALA A 6 -5.57 -15.86 -1.97
C ALA A 6 -6.05 -14.44 -2.29
N TYR A 7 -6.82 -14.30 -3.37
CA TYR A 7 -7.37 -13.03 -3.86
C TYR A 7 -8.89 -13.12 -3.97
N ASN A 8 -9.56 -12.07 -3.50
CA ASN A 8 -11.00 -11.89 -3.65
C ASN A 8 -11.25 -10.60 -4.47
N PRO A 9 -11.72 -10.69 -5.72
CA PRO A 9 -11.93 -9.54 -6.59
C PRO A 9 -12.80 -8.44 -5.97
N LYS A 10 -13.79 -8.84 -5.15
CA LYS A 10 -14.69 -7.90 -4.45
C LYS A 10 -13.96 -6.92 -3.55
N ILE A 11 -12.79 -7.28 -3.03
CA ILE A 11 -11.99 -6.37 -2.18
C ILE A 11 -11.54 -5.16 -2.99
N TYR A 12 -11.05 -5.37 -4.20
CA TYR A 12 -10.62 -4.30 -5.08
C TYR A 12 -11.81 -3.54 -5.68
N ASP A 13 -12.85 -4.26 -6.11
CA ASP A 13 -14.02 -3.66 -6.77
C ASP A 13 -14.79 -2.71 -5.85
N ASN A 14 -14.81 -2.99 -4.55
CA ASN A 14 -15.46 -2.17 -3.54
C ASN A 14 -14.64 -0.94 -3.13
N LEU A 15 -13.38 -0.80 -3.60
CA LEU A 15 -12.59 0.38 -3.28
C LEU A 15 -13.12 1.61 -4.04
N PRO A 16 -13.18 2.79 -3.40
CA PRO A 16 -13.51 4.03 -4.08
C PRO A 16 -12.43 4.41 -5.10
N ASN A 17 -12.76 5.33 -6.00
CA ASN A 17 -11.72 5.97 -6.80
C ASN A 17 -10.85 6.89 -5.93
N LEU A 18 -9.69 7.31 -6.44
CA LEU A 18 -8.73 8.11 -5.68
C LEU A 18 -9.34 9.41 -5.09
N ARG A 19 -10.22 10.08 -5.82
CA ARG A 19 -10.82 11.34 -5.37
C ARG A 19 -11.77 11.11 -4.20
N GLU A 20 -12.69 10.16 -4.35
CA GLU A 20 -13.63 9.75 -3.30
C GLU A 20 -12.90 9.27 -2.03
N ALA A 21 -11.83 8.49 -2.20
CA ALA A 21 -10.98 8.04 -1.10
C ALA A 21 -10.37 9.23 -0.34
N TYR A 22 -9.84 10.21 -1.08
CA TYR A 22 -9.21 11.39 -0.51
C TYR A 22 -10.21 12.32 0.18
N ASP A 23 -11.38 12.53 -0.41
CA ASP A 23 -12.44 13.34 0.19
C ASP A 23 -12.91 12.71 1.52
N THR A 24 -13.02 11.38 1.56
CA THR A 24 -13.31 10.63 2.80
C THR A 24 -12.17 10.75 3.82
N PHE A 25 -10.92 10.61 3.38
CA PHE A 25 -9.73 10.80 4.23
C PHE A 25 -9.70 12.19 4.89
N LYS A 26 -10.06 13.24 4.12
CA LYS A 26 -10.17 14.61 4.62
C LYS A 26 -11.34 14.77 5.59
N ALA A 27 -12.52 14.27 5.23
CA ALA A 27 -13.72 14.37 6.06
C ALA A 27 -13.54 13.70 7.43
N GLN A 28 -12.82 12.58 7.48
CA GLN A 28 -12.54 11.85 8.72
C GLN A 28 -11.29 12.33 9.47
N SER A 29 -10.67 13.44 9.05
CA SER A 29 -9.44 13.97 9.66
C SER A 29 -8.32 12.94 9.79
N ALA A 30 -8.21 12.01 8.83
CA ALA A 30 -7.30 10.87 8.88
C ALA A 30 -5.82 11.27 9.05
N GLN A 31 -5.43 12.42 8.49
CA GLN A 31 -4.09 12.98 8.67
C GLN A 31 -3.74 13.19 10.15
N ARG A 32 -4.69 13.68 10.96
CA ARG A 32 -4.47 13.87 12.39
C ARG A 32 -4.21 12.53 13.09
N VAL A 33 -4.89 11.46 12.69
CA VAL A 33 -4.70 10.12 13.27
C VAL A 33 -3.35 9.53 12.85
N LEU A 34 -2.91 9.78 11.61
CA LEU A 34 -1.57 9.42 11.14
C LEU A 34 -0.49 10.09 11.99
N ASP A 35 -0.61 11.40 12.21
CA ASP A 35 0.38 12.22 12.89
C ASP A 35 0.39 12.03 14.43
N ASN A 36 -0.60 11.31 14.98
CA ASN A 36 -0.73 11.05 16.42
C ASN A 36 -0.78 9.55 16.72
N GLU A 37 -1.99 8.95 16.80
CA GLU A 37 -2.17 7.60 17.33
C GLU A 37 -1.40 6.52 16.55
N ILE A 38 -1.35 6.65 15.22
CA ILE A 38 -0.62 5.71 14.36
C ILE A 38 0.88 5.93 14.49
N LEU A 39 1.36 7.18 14.55
CA LEU A 39 2.76 7.46 14.82
C LEU A 39 3.22 6.82 16.14
N THR A 40 2.46 7.03 17.23
CA THR A 40 2.72 6.41 18.53
C THR A 40 2.66 4.88 18.47
N LEU A 41 1.82 4.30 17.61
CA LEU A 41 1.82 2.85 17.39
C LEU A 41 3.14 2.36 16.81
N PHE A 42 3.68 3.05 15.80
CA PHE A 42 4.98 2.70 15.22
C PHE A 42 6.14 2.92 16.20
N GLU A 43 6.02 3.81 17.18
CA GLU A 43 6.97 3.94 18.29
C GLU A 43 6.93 2.72 19.22
N ARG A 44 5.73 2.21 19.53
CA ARG A 44 5.57 0.98 20.34
C ARG A 44 6.04 -0.28 19.61
N TYR A 45 5.95 -0.31 18.28
CA TYR A 45 6.36 -1.42 17.43
C TYR A 45 7.48 -0.98 16.46
N PRO A 46 8.70 -0.70 16.95
CA PRO A 46 9.76 -0.09 16.15
C PRO A 46 10.22 -0.94 14.96
N GLU A 47 10.02 -2.26 14.98
CA GLU A 47 10.33 -3.13 13.85
C GLU A 47 9.29 -3.04 12.72
N ALA A 48 8.07 -2.60 13.02
CA ALA A 48 6.99 -2.51 12.03
C ALA A 48 7.29 -1.46 10.96
N ARG A 49 8.03 -0.39 11.28
CA ARG A 49 8.37 0.68 10.33
C ARG A 49 9.27 0.24 9.17
N TYR A 50 10.01 -0.86 9.34
CA TYR A 50 10.84 -1.45 8.28
C TYR A 50 10.09 -2.50 7.47
N LYS A 51 8.87 -2.86 7.89
CA LYS A 51 8.04 -3.90 7.28
C LYS A 51 6.82 -3.31 6.59
N PHE A 52 6.22 -2.28 7.19
CA PHE A 52 4.91 -1.79 6.85
C PHE A 52 4.83 -0.26 6.81
N GLY A 53 4.01 0.23 5.88
CA GLY A 53 3.47 1.59 5.87
C GLY A 53 1.95 1.53 5.78
N LEU A 54 1.32 2.70 5.67
CA LEU A 54 -0.12 2.81 5.40
C LEU A 54 -0.38 3.27 3.98
N GLN A 55 -1.52 2.82 3.45
CA GLN A 55 -1.95 3.11 2.09
C GLN A 55 -3.37 3.66 2.11
N LEU A 56 -3.61 4.77 1.42
CA LEU A 56 -4.96 5.24 1.11
C LEU A 56 -5.66 4.19 0.23
N LEU A 57 -6.77 3.64 0.73
CA LEU A 57 -7.55 2.61 0.05
C LEU A 57 -8.29 3.22 -1.14
N HIS A 58 -7.83 2.88 -2.33
CA HIS A 58 -8.46 3.28 -3.58
C HIS A 58 -8.12 2.30 -4.70
N ARG A 59 -8.98 2.24 -5.72
CA ARG A 59 -8.70 1.58 -7.00
C ARG A 59 -8.21 2.58 -8.04
N GLN A 60 -7.35 2.13 -8.94
CA GLN A 60 -6.82 2.94 -10.04
C GLN A 60 -7.71 2.90 -11.28
N PHE A 61 -8.34 1.75 -11.57
CA PHE A 61 -9.21 1.53 -12.72
C PHE A 61 -10.09 0.30 -12.47
N HIS A 62 -10.99 -0.03 -13.39
CA HIS A 62 -11.79 -1.26 -13.30
C HIS A 62 -10.98 -2.49 -13.74
N MET A 63 -11.05 -3.58 -12.98
CA MET A 63 -10.43 -4.87 -13.30
C MET A 63 -11.49 -5.93 -13.61
N GLY A 64 -11.14 -6.88 -14.47
CA GLY A 64 -11.95 -8.05 -14.75
C GLY A 64 -11.96 -9.06 -13.59
N PRO A 65 -12.93 -9.98 -13.57
CA PRO A 65 -13.16 -10.89 -12.43
C PRO A 65 -12.04 -11.91 -12.19
N ASN A 66 -11.12 -12.09 -13.15
CA ASN A 66 -9.97 -12.99 -13.05
C ASN A 66 -8.65 -12.22 -13.09
N GLU A 67 -8.64 -10.95 -12.74
CA GLU A 67 -7.46 -10.12 -12.77
C GLU A 67 -7.00 -9.72 -11.38
N ILE A 68 -5.69 -9.58 -11.23
CA ILE A 68 -5.06 -8.96 -10.06
C ILE A 68 -4.23 -7.77 -10.53
N LEU A 69 -4.15 -6.73 -9.71
CA LEU A 69 -3.26 -5.61 -9.99
C LEU A 69 -1.84 -6.00 -9.57
N VAL A 70 -0.93 -6.12 -10.54
CA VAL A 70 0.47 -6.48 -10.30
C VAL A 70 1.35 -5.31 -10.66
N GLU A 71 2.14 -4.87 -9.70
CA GLU A 71 3.21 -3.91 -9.88
C GLU A 71 4.50 -4.62 -10.29
N VAL A 72 5.08 -4.16 -11.39
CA VAL A 72 6.42 -4.50 -11.86
C VAL A 72 7.20 -3.19 -11.90
N GLU A 73 8.24 -3.10 -11.07
CA GLU A 73 9.04 -1.88 -10.88
C GLU A 73 8.16 -0.65 -10.55
N ARG A 74 7.97 0.24 -11.54
CA ARG A 74 7.22 1.51 -11.42
C ARG A 74 5.85 1.46 -12.09
N THR A 75 5.42 0.31 -12.61
CA THR A 75 4.17 0.19 -13.37
C THR A 75 3.28 -0.91 -12.80
N ALA A 76 2.01 -0.59 -12.55
CA ALA A 76 1.00 -1.55 -12.14
C ALA A 76 -0.02 -1.80 -13.27
N THR A 77 -0.23 -3.07 -13.62
CA THR A 77 -1.14 -3.51 -14.69
C THR A 77 -2.00 -4.70 -14.24
N PRO A 78 -3.18 -4.91 -14.81
CA PRO A 78 -4.01 -6.06 -14.50
C PRO A 78 -3.43 -7.32 -15.14
N TRP A 79 -3.18 -8.34 -14.33
CA TRP A 79 -2.68 -9.64 -14.78
C TRP A 79 -3.77 -10.70 -14.60
N ASN A 80 -3.97 -11.53 -15.63
CA ASN A 80 -4.98 -12.57 -15.58
C ASN A 80 -4.50 -13.78 -14.76
N THR A 81 -5.19 -14.08 -13.66
CA THR A 81 -4.83 -15.18 -12.74
C THR A 81 -4.93 -16.57 -13.37
N LYS A 82 -5.72 -16.74 -14.43
CA LYS A 82 -5.77 -18.00 -15.20
C LYS A 82 -4.50 -18.23 -16.01
N GLN A 83 -3.81 -17.17 -16.41
CA GLN A 83 -2.52 -17.26 -17.10
C GLN A 83 -1.37 -17.49 -16.11
N LEU A 84 -1.56 -17.10 -14.84
CA LEU A 84 -0.63 -17.39 -13.75
C LEU A 84 -0.75 -18.84 -13.22
N SER A 85 -1.80 -19.58 -13.63
CA SER A 85 -2.16 -20.86 -13.03
C SER A 85 -1.65 -22.13 -13.76
N GLY A 86 -0.71 -22.02 -14.71
CA GLY A 86 -0.05 -23.15 -15.42
C GLY A 86 1.28 -23.64 -14.80
N VAL A 87 1.77 -24.81 -15.22
CA VAL A 87 2.76 -25.72 -14.59
C VAL A 87 4.22 -25.22 -14.46
N ASP A 88 4.53 -23.94 -14.66
CA ASP A 88 5.88 -23.35 -14.49
C ASP A 88 5.99 -22.38 -13.29
N LYS A 89 5.28 -22.68 -12.20
CA LYS A 89 4.97 -21.75 -11.07
C LYS A 89 6.11 -21.41 -10.09
N ALA A 90 7.37 -21.69 -10.43
CA ALA A 90 8.53 -21.17 -9.67
C ALA A 90 9.62 -20.59 -10.60
N THR A 91 9.40 -20.66 -11.91
CA THR A 91 10.41 -20.38 -12.95
C THR A 91 9.82 -19.69 -14.18
N ALA A 92 8.57 -19.23 -14.13
CA ALA A 92 8.08 -18.24 -15.07
C ALA A 92 8.87 -16.92 -14.86
N MET A 93 9.97 -16.77 -15.61
CA MET A 93 10.76 -15.54 -15.75
C MET A 93 11.61 -15.12 -14.54
N GLN A 94 12.15 -16.06 -13.76
CA GLN A 94 13.07 -15.77 -12.63
C GLN A 94 12.46 -14.91 -11.51
N GLY A 95 11.16 -15.05 -11.20
CA GLY A 95 10.52 -14.28 -10.14
C GLY A 95 9.20 -14.86 -9.63
N ARG A 96 8.50 -14.10 -8.79
CA ARG A 96 7.25 -14.47 -8.10
C ARG A 96 6.33 -13.27 -7.91
N VAL A 97 5.01 -13.50 -7.93
CA VAL A 97 4.01 -12.50 -7.56
C VAL A 97 3.68 -12.65 -6.08
N VAL A 98 3.76 -11.56 -5.32
CA VAL A 98 3.49 -11.53 -3.88
C VAL A 98 2.48 -10.44 -3.50
N PRO A 99 1.66 -10.65 -2.46
CA PRO A 99 0.78 -9.61 -1.90
C PRO A 99 1.54 -8.38 -1.40
N ARG A 100 1.09 -7.16 -1.72
CA ARG A 100 1.74 -5.91 -1.29
C ARG A 100 0.83 -4.96 -0.51
N CYS A 101 -0.39 -4.72 -0.99
CA CYS A 101 -1.32 -3.82 -0.32
C CYS A 101 -2.55 -4.58 0.17
N PHE A 102 -3.02 -4.26 1.37
CA PHE A 102 -4.01 -5.04 2.10
C PHE A 102 -5.10 -4.17 2.71
N VAL A 103 -6.33 -4.69 2.70
CA VAL A 103 -7.43 -4.24 3.54
C VAL A 103 -7.41 -5.07 4.82
N LEU A 104 -7.57 -4.43 5.98
CA LEU A 104 -7.60 -5.11 7.28
C LEU A 104 -9.04 -5.40 7.68
N LYS A 105 -9.30 -6.64 8.11
CA LYS A 105 -10.62 -7.10 8.56
C LYS A 105 -10.53 -8.00 9.78
N PRO A 106 -11.59 -8.11 10.59
CA PRO A 106 -11.65 -9.09 11.66
C PRO A 106 -11.47 -10.51 11.11
N GLY A 107 -10.70 -11.35 11.83
CA GLY A 107 -10.55 -12.76 11.53
C GLY A 107 -11.88 -13.50 11.72
N ILE A 108 -12.21 -14.40 10.79
CA ILE A 108 -13.45 -15.19 10.84
C ILE A 108 -13.29 -16.40 11.78
N THR A 109 -12.08 -16.96 11.89
CA THR A 109 -11.81 -18.21 12.62
C THR A 109 -11.37 -17.99 14.06
N ARG A 110 -10.74 -16.85 14.34
CA ARG A 110 -10.30 -16.47 15.68
C ARG A 110 -10.61 -15.00 15.89
N THR A 111 -11.38 -14.70 16.93
CA THR A 111 -11.83 -13.32 17.23
C THR A 111 -10.69 -12.39 17.63
N ASP A 112 -9.52 -12.92 17.98
CA ASP A 112 -8.32 -12.17 18.35
C ASP A 112 -7.35 -11.91 17.20
N THR A 113 -7.63 -12.44 16.00
CA THR A 113 -6.77 -12.26 14.81
C THR A 113 -7.39 -11.27 13.84
N ILE A 114 -6.53 -10.52 13.15
CA ILE A 114 -6.92 -9.63 12.07
C ILE A 114 -6.41 -10.23 10.76
N LYS A 115 -7.32 -10.40 9.82
CA LYS A 115 -7.02 -10.87 8.47
C LYS A 115 -6.67 -9.68 7.60
N ALA A 116 -5.48 -9.70 7.01
CA ALA A 116 -5.10 -8.77 5.96
C ALA A 116 -5.38 -9.39 4.58
N GLU A 117 -6.40 -8.88 3.89
CA GLU A 117 -6.81 -9.36 2.57
C GLU A 117 -6.14 -8.52 1.47
N PRO A 118 -5.37 -9.13 0.55
CA PRO A 118 -4.64 -8.38 -0.44
C PRO A 118 -5.52 -7.88 -1.58
N TYR A 119 -5.20 -6.70 -2.09
CA TYR A 119 -5.87 -6.10 -3.26
C TYR A 119 -4.89 -5.55 -4.31
N LYS A 120 -3.61 -5.37 -3.97
CA LYS A 120 -2.51 -5.11 -4.92
C LYS A 120 -1.34 -6.05 -4.64
N PHE A 121 -0.66 -6.45 -5.71
CA PHE A 121 0.45 -7.40 -5.70
C PHE A 121 1.68 -6.78 -6.34
N ARG A 122 2.84 -7.36 -6.09
CA ARG A 122 4.11 -7.00 -6.72
C ARG A 122 4.77 -8.23 -7.32
N TYR A 123 5.34 -8.09 -8.51
CA TYR A 123 6.29 -9.04 -9.06
C TYR A 123 7.68 -8.79 -8.47
N MET A 124 8.29 -9.82 -7.90
CA MET A 124 9.64 -9.78 -7.32
C MET A 124 10.53 -10.76 -8.06
N LEU A 125 11.75 -10.34 -8.38
CA LEU A 125 12.77 -11.21 -8.95
C LEU A 125 13.29 -12.20 -7.90
N ASN A 126 13.86 -13.29 -8.38
CA ASN A 126 14.57 -14.25 -7.56
C ASN A 126 15.82 -13.57 -6.99
N GLY A 127 15.95 -13.60 -5.67
CA GLY A 127 17.02 -12.89 -4.96
C GLY A 127 16.60 -11.54 -4.36
N ASP A 128 15.44 -10.99 -4.76
CA ASP A 128 14.90 -9.80 -4.09
C ASP A 128 14.61 -10.08 -2.61
N GLU A 129 14.93 -9.11 -1.76
CA GLU A 129 14.65 -9.16 -0.32
C GLU A 129 13.15 -9.41 -0.10
N PRO A 130 12.75 -10.46 0.65
CA PRO A 130 11.34 -10.73 0.89
C PRO A 130 10.61 -9.56 1.57
N ILE A 131 9.40 -9.25 1.09
CA ILE A 131 8.51 -8.33 1.78
C ILE A 131 7.77 -9.04 2.92
N ALA A 132 7.48 -8.31 3.98
CA ALA A 132 6.79 -8.85 5.15
C ALA A 132 5.32 -9.19 4.84
N SER A 133 4.82 -10.29 5.43
CA SER A 133 3.41 -10.65 5.38
C SER A 133 2.71 -10.21 6.67
N PRO A 134 1.64 -9.40 6.60
CA PRO A 134 0.88 -9.00 7.79
C PRO A 134 0.14 -10.15 8.46
N ASN A 135 -0.07 -11.26 7.76
CA ASN A 135 -0.73 -12.44 8.30
C ASN A 135 0.24 -13.36 9.06
N ASP A 136 1.54 -13.06 9.09
CA ASP A 136 2.50 -13.80 9.90
C ASP A 136 2.23 -13.57 11.39
N GLU A 137 2.30 -14.63 12.20
CA GLU A 137 1.94 -14.58 13.63
C GLU A 137 2.75 -13.51 14.40
N SER A 138 4.02 -13.34 14.05
CA SER A 138 4.90 -12.34 14.68
C SER A 138 4.47 -10.89 14.43
N ASN A 139 3.66 -10.62 13.39
CA ASN A 139 3.18 -9.28 13.06
C ASN A 139 1.78 -9.01 13.62
N GLN A 140 1.01 -10.04 14.01
CA GLN A 140 -0.38 -9.91 14.45
C GLN A 140 -0.60 -8.95 15.64
N PRO A 141 0.28 -8.85 16.66
CA PRO A 141 0.10 -7.85 17.72
C PRO A 141 0.02 -6.41 17.19
N PHE A 142 0.93 -6.04 16.29
CA PHE A 142 0.92 -4.74 15.63
C PHE A 142 -0.33 -4.55 14.75
N ILE A 143 -0.68 -5.56 13.94
CA ILE A 143 -1.82 -5.48 13.02
C ILE A 143 -3.14 -5.33 13.79
N ARG A 144 -3.28 -6.01 14.93
CA ARG A 144 -4.46 -5.89 15.80
C ARG A 144 -4.59 -4.49 16.39
N ASP A 145 -3.50 -3.96 16.94
CA ASP A 145 -3.52 -2.62 17.53
C ASP A 145 -3.77 -1.54 16.46
N LEU A 146 -3.21 -1.71 15.25
CA LEU A 146 -3.48 -0.85 14.12
C LEU A 146 -4.97 -0.90 13.73
N TYR A 147 -5.53 -2.09 13.57
CA TYR A 147 -6.93 -2.27 13.24
C TYR A 147 -7.84 -1.64 14.30
N ALA A 148 -7.52 -1.78 15.59
CA ALA A 148 -8.27 -1.17 16.66
C ALA A 148 -8.27 0.37 16.58
N ILE A 149 -7.14 0.98 16.24
CA ILE A 149 -7.06 2.44 15.98
C ILE A 149 -7.94 2.81 14.79
N LEU A 150 -7.81 2.10 13.66
CA LEU A 150 -8.60 2.39 12.46
C LEU A 150 -10.10 2.25 12.74
N GLN A 151 -10.52 1.20 13.44
CA GLN A 151 -11.91 0.95 13.78
C GLN A 151 -12.47 2.05 14.70
N LYS A 152 -11.72 2.42 15.75
CA LYS A 152 -12.11 3.48 16.68
C LYS A 152 -12.31 4.83 15.97
N GLN A 153 -11.52 5.10 14.95
CA GLN A 153 -11.52 6.38 14.21
C GLN A 153 -12.39 6.33 12.93
N GLY A 154 -13.05 5.21 12.64
CA GLY A 154 -13.87 5.05 11.43
C GLY A 154 -13.08 4.93 10.12
N LEU A 155 -11.78 4.63 10.19
CA LEU A 155 -10.83 4.66 9.08
C LEU A 155 -10.60 3.30 8.40
N THR A 156 -11.35 2.25 8.76
CA THR A 156 -11.14 0.88 8.24
C THR A 156 -11.34 0.75 6.72
N ASP A 157 -12.17 1.62 6.15
CA ASP A 157 -12.41 1.69 4.70
C ASP A 157 -11.63 2.83 4.02
N VAL A 158 -10.79 3.55 4.78
CA VAL A 158 -9.99 4.68 4.29
C VAL A 158 -8.51 4.31 4.21
N LEU A 159 -7.98 3.67 5.24
CA LEU A 159 -6.57 3.31 5.34
C LEU A 159 -6.40 1.79 5.40
N GLY A 160 -5.45 1.31 4.59
CA GLY A 160 -4.99 -0.07 4.58
C GLY A 160 -3.50 -0.14 4.90
N LEU A 161 -2.98 -1.36 4.80
CA LEU A 161 -1.57 -1.63 5.04
C LEU A 161 -0.84 -1.83 3.70
N VAL A 162 0.41 -1.38 3.64
CA VAL A 162 1.33 -1.71 2.56
C VAL A 162 2.58 -2.38 3.13
N ALA A 163 2.98 -3.51 2.56
CA ALA A 163 4.27 -4.13 2.82
C ALA A 163 5.36 -3.35 2.08
N LEU A 164 6.38 -2.89 2.82
CA LEU A 164 7.43 -2.04 2.28
C LEU A 164 8.45 -2.86 1.49
N THR A 165 8.76 -2.35 0.31
CA THR A 165 9.91 -2.77 -0.50
C THR A 165 11.15 -1.99 -0.06
N SER A 166 12.34 -2.47 -0.40
CA SER A 166 13.61 -1.88 0.04
C SER A 166 13.73 -0.40 -0.33
N GLU A 167 13.14 0.04 -1.44
CA GLU A 167 13.08 1.44 -1.87
C GLU A 167 12.20 2.35 -1.00
N LEU A 168 11.23 1.80 -0.27
CA LEU A 168 10.34 2.55 0.63
C LEU A 168 10.72 2.42 2.11
N LYS A 169 11.62 1.51 2.46
CA LYS A 169 12.09 1.35 3.84
C LYS A 169 12.87 2.59 4.27
N PRO A 170 12.76 3.01 5.54
CA PRO A 170 13.60 4.09 6.07
C PRO A 170 15.08 3.78 5.80
N ARG A 171 15.78 4.67 5.07
CA ARG A 171 17.21 4.51 4.78
C ARG A 171 18.03 4.78 6.03
N LYS A 172 19.12 4.02 6.25
CA LYS A 172 20.11 4.32 7.29
C LYS A 172 21.14 5.30 6.74
N GLY A 173 21.24 6.50 7.32
CA GLY A 173 22.28 7.50 7.04
C GLY A 173 21.84 8.75 6.27
N ASN A 174 22.78 9.68 6.06
CA ASN A 174 22.59 10.92 5.31
C ASN A 174 22.54 10.62 3.80
N VAL A 175 21.39 10.16 3.31
CA VAL A 175 21.15 9.99 1.87
C VAL A 175 20.27 11.14 1.40
N GLU A 176 20.56 11.65 0.20
CA GLU A 176 19.77 12.64 -0.52
C GLU A 176 18.26 12.38 -0.38
N GLU A 177 17.49 13.47 -0.22
CA GLU A 177 16.04 13.41 -0.05
C GLU A 177 15.43 12.47 -1.09
N PRO A 178 14.50 11.58 -0.69
CA PRO A 178 13.90 10.66 -1.64
C PRO A 178 13.25 11.45 -2.78
N GLU A 179 13.62 11.13 -4.02
CA GLU A 179 12.88 11.60 -5.19
C GLU A 179 11.42 11.19 -5.01
N TRP A 180 10.53 12.18 -5.00
CA TRP A 180 9.10 11.92 -4.84
C TRP A 180 8.63 11.08 -6.01
N MET A 181 7.94 9.98 -5.71
CA MET A 181 7.34 9.14 -6.75
C MET A 181 5.88 9.50 -6.91
N TRP A 182 5.48 9.80 -8.14
CA TRP A 182 4.16 10.29 -8.47
C TRP A 182 3.38 9.26 -9.29
N GLU A 183 2.26 8.77 -8.77
CA GLU A 183 1.42 7.79 -9.46
C GLU A 183 0.38 8.47 -10.37
N LYS A 184 0.32 8.06 -11.65
CA LYS A 184 -0.75 8.41 -12.59
C LYS A 184 -1.26 7.20 -13.37
N THR A 185 -2.58 7.10 -13.48
CA THR A 185 -3.25 6.07 -14.28
C THR A 185 -3.49 6.55 -15.71
N PHE A 186 -3.11 5.74 -16.69
CA PHE A 186 -3.45 5.88 -18.10
C PHE A 186 -4.18 4.61 -18.57
N GLY A 187 -5.49 4.72 -18.79
CA GLY A 187 -6.32 3.56 -19.13
C GLY A 187 -6.26 2.48 -18.05
N ARG A 188 -5.61 1.35 -18.36
CA ARG A 188 -5.46 0.18 -17.48
C ARG A 188 -4.03 -0.03 -16.98
N ALA A 189 -3.22 1.02 -16.99
CA ALA A 189 -1.87 1.02 -16.44
C ALA A 189 -1.71 2.19 -15.46
N SER A 190 -1.12 1.93 -14.29
CA SER A 190 -0.73 2.96 -13.33
C SER A 190 0.78 3.07 -13.27
N ILE A 191 1.34 4.26 -13.44
CA ILE A 191 2.79 4.47 -13.60
C ILE A 191 3.28 5.45 -12.54
N LEU A 192 4.41 5.12 -11.90
CA LEU A 192 5.14 5.96 -10.96
C LEU A 192 6.24 6.75 -11.69
N PHE A 193 6.10 8.07 -11.70
CA PHE A 193 7.07 9.01 -12.28
C PHE A 193 7.92 9.65 -11.17
N PRO A 194 9.24 9.76 -11.34
CA PRO A 194 10.04 10.58 -10.44
C PRO A 194 9.67 12.05 -10.66
N ILE A 195 9.46 12.80 -9.57
CA ILE A 195 9.19 14.24 -9.61
C ILE A 195 10.09 14.96 -8.61
N SER A 196 10.58 16.13 -9.01
CA SER A 196 11.40 17.00 -8.14
C SER A 196 10.57 17.91 -7.25
N LYS A 197 9.26 18.07 -7.55
CA LYS A 197 8.36 18.96 -6.81
C LYS A 197 6.94 18.42 -6.79
N LYS A 198 6.34 18.40 -5.59
CA LYS A 198 4.95 18.01 -5.39
C LYS A 198 3.99 19.06 -5.99
N SER A 199 2.99 18.60 -6.75
CA SER A 199 1.90 19.46 -7.24
C SER A 199 0.91 19.77 -6.12
N ARG A 200 0.18 20.89 -6.22
CA ARG A 200 -0.92 21.21 -5.29
C ARG A 200 -2.05 20.18 -5.35
N ASN A 201 -2.17 19.47 -6.47
CA ASN A 201 -3.18 18.44 -6.71
C ASN A 201 -2.71 17.03 -6.32
N SER A 202 -1.52 16.91 -5.73
CA SER A 202 -0.96 15.62 -5.31
C SER A 202 -1.61 15.13 -4.01
N ILE A 203 -2.27 13.97 -4.07
CA ILE A 203 -2.90 13.30 -2.94
C ILE A 203 -1.91 12.31 -2.34
N GLY A 204 -1.63 12.39 -1.03
CA GLY A 204 -0.78 11.39 -0.38
C GLY A 204 -1.46 10.02 -0.37
N ALA A 205 -0.76 8.99 -0.86
CA ALA A 205 -1.34 7.65 -0.99
C ALA A 205 -0.55 6.58 -0.23
N ILE A 206 0.78 6.68 -0.16
CA ILE A 206 1.61 5.83 0.71
C ILE A 206 2.21 6.70 1.81
N PHE A 207 2.05 6.26 3.05
CA PHE A 207 2.62 6.87 4.25
C PHE A 207 3.62 5.91 4.89
N VAL A 208 4.86 6.37 5.08
CA VAL A 208 5.94 5.64 5.76
C VAL A 208 6.35 6.39 7.01
N PHE A 209 6.88 5.66 7.99
CA PHE A 209 7.17 6.20 9.32
C PHE A 209 8.68 6.12 9.55
N ASN A 210 9.34 7.27 9.50
CA ASN A 210 10.78 7.34 9.65
C ASN A 210 11.15 7.63 11.11
N PRO A 211 12.30 7.13 11.58
CA PRO A 211 12.87 7.59 12.85
C PRO A 211 13.06 9.10 12.80
N ALA A 212 12.66 9.74 13.89
CA ALA A 212 13.02 11.11 14.21
C ALA A 212 14.53 11.36 14.08
N ASP A 213 14.93 12.58 13.69
CA ASP A 213 16.13 13.15 14.29
C ASP A 213 15.86 13.31 15.80
N PRO A 214 16.77 12.93 16.72
CA PRO A 214 16.61 13.14 18.15
C PRO A 214 16.13 14.54 18.55
N ALA A 215 16.35 15.56 17.71
CA ALA A 215 15.88 16.94 17.94
C ALA A 215 14.41 17.21 17.55
N THR A 216 13.76 16.40 16.71
CA THR A 216 12.47 16.74 16.08
C THR A 216 11.32 15.73 16.31
N GLY A 217 11.59 14.57 16.89
CA GLY A 217 10.56 13.53 17.10
C GLY A 217 10.17 12.79 15.81
N MET A 218 9.47 11.65 15.92
CA MET A 218 9.16 10.83 14.73
C MET A 218 8.20 11.60 13.83
N SER A 219 8.27 11.40 12.51
CA SER A 219 7.30 11.99 11.60
C SER A 219 6.81 11.00 10.55
N ALA A 220 5.53 11.11 10.22
CA ALA A 220 4.91 10.40 9.11
C ALA A 220 5.23 11.13 7.82
N HIS A 221 5.84 10.44 6.86
CA HIS A 221 6.13 11.01 5.54
C HIS A 221 5.25 10.37 4.49
N CYS A 222 4.64 11.21 3.66
CA CYS A 222 4.06 10.74 2.41
C CYS A 222 5.21 10.32 1.49
N ALA A 223 5.34 9.04 1.15
CA ALA A 223 6.40 8.55 0.27
C ALA A 223 5.99 8.53 -1.21
N SER A 224 4.70 8.35 -1.49
CA SER A 224 4.19 8.30 -2.86
C SER A 224 2.82 8.99 -2.96
N PRO A 225 2.76 10.20 -3.52
CA PRO A 225 1.50 10.82 -3.90
C PRO A 225 0.93 10.29 -5.24
N CYS A 226 -0.39 10.28 -5.37
CA CYS A 226 -1.11 10.06 -6.63
C CYS A 226 -1.63 11.39 -7.21
N LEU A 227 -1.76 11.52 -8.54
CA LEU A 227 -2.53 12.62 -9.14
C LEU A 227 -4.01 12.29 -9.19
N CYS A 228 -4.84 13.27 -8.84
CA CYS A 228 -6.18 13.36 -9.35
C CYS A 228 -6.20 14.37 -10.51
N THR A 229 -6.36 13.90 -11.74
CA THR A 229 -6.71 14.80 -12.86
C THR A 229 -8.20 15.10 -12.80
N ILE A 230 -8.57 16.38 -12.86
CA ILE A 230 -9.98 16.77 -13.03
C ILE A 230 -10.42 16.28 -14.42
N PRO A 231 -11.53 15.52 -14.54
CA PRO A 231 -12.06 15.14 -15.84
C PRO A 231 -12.28 16.40 -16.70
N GLY A 232 -11.67 16.46 -17.90
CA GLY A 232 -11.76 17.61 -18.81
C GLY A 232 -10.54 18.55 -18.84
N MET A 233 -9.50 18.29 -18.06
CA MET A 233 -8.21 19.02 -18.08
C MET A 233 -7.05 18.12 -18.56
N GLU A 234 -7.33 17.14 -19.42
CA GLU A 234 -6.28 16.35 -20.07
C GLU A 234 -5.52 17.25 -21.07
N GLY A 235 -4.33 17.72 -20.70
CA GLY A 235 -3.43 18.46 -21.60
C GLY A 235 -3.08 19.91 -21.22
N LEU A 236 -3.37 20.34 -20.00
CA LEU A 236 -2.94 21.65 -19.47
C LEU A 236 -2.15 21.48 -18.16
N GLU A 237 -0.95 20.92 -18.26
CA GLU A 237 0.14 21.13 -17.28
C GLU A 237 1.42 21.49 -18.04
#